data_AF-A0A6L6GY97-F1
#
_entry.id   AF-A0A6L6GY97-F1
#
_cell.length_a   1.000
_cell.length_b   1.000
_cell.length_c   1.000
_cell.angle_alpha   90.00
_cell.angle_beta   90.00
_cell.angle_gamma   90.00
#
_symmetry.space_group_name_H-M   'P 1'
#
loop_
_entity.id
_entity.type
_entity.pdbx_description
1 polymer ?
#
loop_
_entity_poly.entity_id
_entity_poly.type
_entity_poly.pdbx_seq_one_letter_code
_entity_poly.pdbx_strand_id
1 'polypeptide(L)'
;MEHTEEQTYQQKALELLQADAVKIEQLIKVQMDHLTLPSCPLYEEVLDTQMFGLSKEIDFATKLGLIGREEGKAILDTLEKKLSLLHEAYTNK
;
A
#
# COMPACT_ATOMS: atom_id res chain seq x y z
N MET A 1 10.00 17.55 -30.38
CA MET A 1 9.18 17.71 -29.15
C MET A 1 8.48 16.37 -28.93
N GLU A 2 9.14 15.40 -28.30
CA GLU A 2 8.58 14.05 -28.05
C GLU A 2 8.36 13.76 -26.56
N HIS A 3 8.54 14.75 -25.67
CA HIS A 3 8.55 14.53 -24.22
C HIS A 3 7.18 14.53 -23.52
N THR A 4 6.05 14.55 -24.24
CA THR A 4 4.75 14.84 -23.59
C THR A 4 4.00 13.59 -23.13
N GLU A 5 4.14 12.43 -23.77
CA GLU A 5 3.31 11.25 -23.45
C GLU A 5 3.90 10.36 -22.35
N GLU A 6 5.22 10.17 -22.34
CA GLU A 6 5.91 9.29 -21.39
C GLU A 6 5.89 9.86 -19.95
N GLN A 7 6.12 11.17 -19.80
CA GLN A 7 5.96 11.90 -18.53
C GLN A 7 4.55 11.77 -17.95
N THR A 8 3.55 11.63 -18.82
CA THR A 8 2.16 11.47 -18.42
C THR A 8 1.88 10.07 -17.86
N TYR A 9 2.53 9.02 -18.37
CA TYR A 9 2.33 7.65 -17.87
C TYR A 9 3.04 7.38 -16.55
N GLN A 10 4.23 7.94 -16.34
CA GLN A 10 4.96 7.84 -15.06
C GLN A 10 4.16 8.47 -13.92
N GLN A 11 3.65 9.69 -14.15
CA GLN A 11 2.81 10.37 -13.16
C GLN A 11 1.51 9.61 -12.89
N LYS A 12 0.83 9.13 -13.94
CA LYS A 12 -0.39 8.31 -13.79
C LYS A 12 -0.13 7.01 -13.04
N ALA A 13 0.98 6.34 -13.29
CA ALA A 13 1.34 5.11 -12.58
C ALA A 13 1.53 5.39 -11.09
N LEU A 14 2.25 6.47 -10.75
CA LEU A 14 2.44 6.88 -9.35
C LEU A 14 1.11 7.25 -8.68
N GLU A 15 0.25 8.01 -9.35
CA GLU A 15 -1.08 8.38 -8.83
C GLU A 15 -1.97 7.16 -8.56
N LEU A 16 -1.97 6.17 -9.47
CA LEU A 16 -2.72 4.93 -9.29
C LEU A 16 -2.19 4.11 -8.10
N LEU A 17 -0.88 3.90 -8.02
CA LEU A 17 -0.25 3.17 -6.92
C LEU A 17 -0.50 3.85 -5.56
N GLN A 18 -0.47 5.18 -5.51
CA GLN A 18 -0.84 5.94 -4.31
C GLN A 18 -2.32 5.79 -3.96
N ALA A 19 -3.22 5.82 -4.96
CA ALA A 19 -4.64 5.63 -4.73
C ALA A 19 -4.94 4.22 -4.17
N ASP A 20 -4.26 3.20 -4.66
CA ASP A 20 -4.40 1.82 -4.16
C ASP A 20 -3.80 1.68 -2.76
N ALA A 21 -2.66 2.31 -2.47
CA ALA A 21 -2.12 2.40 -1.11
C ALA A 21 -3.10 3.08 -0.13
N VAL A 22 -3.78 4.15 -0.54
CA VAL A 22 -4.80 4.83 0.29
C VAL A 22 -5.97 3.91 0.62
N LYS A 23 -6.39 3.04 -0.30
CA LYS A 23 -7.45 2.05 -0.02
C LYS A 23 -7.00 1.04 1.03
N ILE A 24 -5.76 0.56 0.95
CA ILE A 24 -5.20 -0.35 1.96
C ILE A 24 -5.10 0.34 3.32
N GLU A 25 -4.65 1.59 3.35
CA GLU A 25 -4.63 2.38 4.58
C GLU A 25 -6.03 2.54 5.20
N GLN A 26 -7.06 2.77 4.38
CA GLN A 26 -8.43 2.85 4.87
C GLN A 26 -8.89 1.52 5.48
N LEU A 27 -8.52 0.38 4.89
CA LEU A 27 -8.79 -0.95 5.46
C LEU A 27 -8.11 -1.11 6.83
N ILE A 28 -6.84 -0.71 6.95
CA ILE A 28 -6.10 -0.71 8.22
C ILE A 28 -6.82 0.17 9.26
N LYS A 29 -7.25 1.38 8.87
CA LYS A 29 -7.94 2.30 9.77
C LYS A 29 -9.31 1.78 10.22
N VAL A 30 -10.08 1.19 9.32
CA VAL A 30 -11.39 0.59 9.66
C VAL A 30 -11.24 -0.52 10.70
N GLN A 31 -10.13 -1.27 10.68
CA GLN A 31 -9.79 -2.23 11.75
C GLN A 31 -9.46 -1.55 13.08
N MET A 32 -8.87 -0.34 13.07
CA MET A 32 -8.62 0.45 14.28
C MET A 32 -9.89 1.05 14.87
N ASP A 33 -10.81 1.53 14.02
CA ASP A 33 -11.99 2.27 14.48
C ASP A 33 -13.10 1.32 14.99
N HIS A 34 -13.19 0.11 14.45
CA HIS A 34 -14.16 -0.92 14.88
C HIS A 34 -13.58 -1.91 15.89
N LEU A 35 -12.98 -1.39 16.98
CA LEU A 35 -12.38 -2.08 18.15
C LEU A 35 -13.23 -3.16 18.86
N THR A 36 -14.31 -3.65 18.24
CA THR A 36 -15.21 -4.71 18.72
C THR A 36 -15.00 -6.05 18.04
N LEU A 37 -14.23 -6.13 16.95
CA LEU A 37 -13.83 -7.42 16.38
C LEU A 37 -12.39 -7.73 16.81
N PRO A 38 -12.17 -8.81 17.60
CA PRO A 38 -10.84 -9.20 18.03
C PRO A 38 -10.03 -9.59 16.79
N SER A 39 -8.70 -9.50 16.91
CA SER A 39 -7.68 -10.01 15.98
C SER A 39 -8.21 -11.22 15.21
N CYS A 40 -8.88 -10.97 14.09
CA CYS A 40 -9.53 -12.03 13.33
C CYS A 40 -8.45 -12.44 12.33
N PRO A 41 -7.97 -13.70 12.39
CA PRO A 41 -6.93 -14.17 11.47
C PRO A 41 -7.28 -13.86 10.01
N LEU A 42 -8.57 -13.87 9.68
CA LEU A 42 -9.07 -13.54 8.35
C LEU A 42 -8.77 -12.10 7.90
N TYR A 43 -8.79 -11.10 8.79
CA TYR A 43 -8.48 -9.72 8.40
C TYR A 43 -6.98 -9.49 8.21
N GLU A 44 -6.14 -10.13 9.02
CA GLU A 44 -4.69 -10.11 8.81
C GLU A 44 -4.33 -10.74 7.46
N GLU A 45 -4.89 -11.91 7.15
CA GLU A 45 -4.70 -12.57 5.85
C GLU A 45 -5.16 -11.72 4.66
N VAL A 46 -6.28 -10.98 4.81
CA VAL A 46 -6.76 -10.06 3.78
C VAL A 46 -5.80 -8.89 3.61
N LEU A 47 -5.34 -8.27 4.70
CA LEU A 47 -4.36 -7.18 4.64
C LEU A 47 -3.04 -7.63 4.03
N ASP A 48 -2.53 -8.80 4.41
CA ASP A 48 -1.33 -9.39 3.82
C ASP A 48 -1.47 -9.62 2.32
N THR A 49 -2.63 -10.14 1.89
CA THR A 49 -2.93 -10.36 0.48
C THR A 49 -2.99 -9.03 -0.29
N GLN A 50 -3.59 -7.98 0.29
CA GLN A 50 -3.64 -6.65 -0.33
C GLN A 50 -2.25 -6.01 -0.42
N MET A 51 -1.45 -6.10 0.64
CA MET A 51 -0.05 -5.64 0.65
C MET A 51 0.78 -6.37 -0.41
N PHE A 52 0.61 -7.69 -0.53
CA PHE A 52 1.26 -8.47 -1.58
C PHE A 52 0.80 -8.04 -2.98
N GLY A 53 -0.50 -7.83 -3.19
CA GLY A 53 -1.05 -7.32 -4.46
C GLY A 53 -0.39 -6.01 -4.88
N LEU A 54 -0.38 -5.01 -3.99
CA LEU A 54 0.27 -3.72 -4.24
C LEU A 54 1.77 -3.87 -4.50
N SER A 55 2.46 -4.77 -3.78
CA SER A 55 3.89 -5.03 -4.02
C SER A 55 4.16 -5.54 -5.44
N LYS A 56 3.23 -6.32 -6.02
CA LYS A 56 3.34 -6.82 -7.40
C LYS A 56 3.06 -5.75 -8.43
N GLU A 57 2.12 -4.85 -8.18
CA GLU A 57 1.86 -3.69 -9.02
C GLU A 57 3.05 -2.74 -9.05
N ILE A 58 3.66 -2.48 -7.89
CA ILE A 58 4.89 -1.68 -7.76
C ILE A 58 6.07 -2.33 -8.49
N ASP A 59 6.28 -3.64 -8.31
CA ASP A 59 7.33 -4.39 -9.00
C ASP A 59 7.14 -4.34 -10.53
N PHE A 60 5.90 -4.48 -11.00
CA PHE A 60 5.55 -4.36 -12.41
C PHE A 60 5.86 -2.94 -12.96
N ALA A 61 5.40 -1.89 -12.28
CA ALA A 61 5.65 -0.50 -12.68
C ALA A 61 7.15 -0.15 -12.65
N THR A 62 7.89 -0.67 -11.67
CA THR A 62 9.35 -0.51 -11.57
C THR A 62 10.07 -1.18 -12.73
N LYS A 63 9.66 -2.41 -13.11
CA LYS A 63 10.23 -3.15 -14.26
C LYS A 63 9.99 -2.45 -15.59
N LEU A 64 8.88 -1.72 -15.73
CA LEU A 64 8.59 -0.89 -16.89
C LEU A 64 9.30 0.48 -16.86
N GLY A 65 10.02 0.81 -15.78
CA GLY A 65 10.66 2.11 -15.62
C GLY A 65 9.67 3.27 -15.40
N LEU A 66 8.44 2.97 -15.00
CA LEU A 66 7.40 3.98 -14.77
C LEU A 66 7.54 4.66 -13.40
N ILE A 67 8.16 3.98 -12.44
CA ILE A 67 8.50 4.52 -11.12
C ILE A 67 9.91 4.07 -10.70
N GLY A 68 10.53 4.85 -9.80
CA GLY A 68 11.78 4.46 -9.16
C GLY A 68 11.56 3.40 -8.08
N ARG A 69 12.57 2.54 -7.88
CA ARG A 69 12.53 1.52 -6.82
C ARG A 69 12.37 2.12 -5.42
N GLU A 70 13.02 3.24 -5.16
CA GLU A 70 12.92 3.94 -3.87
C GLU A 70 11.52 4.54 -3.66
N GLU A 71 10.86 5.02 -4.71
CA GLU A 71 9.48 5.53 -4.63
C GLU A 71 8.51 4.39 -4.31
N GLY A 72 8.63 3.26 -5.01
CA GLY A 72 7.85 2.06 -4.73
C GLY A 72 8.06 1.56 -3.30
N LYS A 73 9.32 1.55 -2.82
CA LYS A 73 9.65 1.18 -1.44
C LYS A 73 9.01 2.12 -0.43
N ALA A 74 9.07 3.43 -0.65
CA ALA A 74 8.50 4.42 0.28
C ALA A 74 6.98 4.25 0.45
N ILE A 75 6.27 3.83 -0.60
CA ILE A 75 4.84 3.50 -0.53
C ILE A 75 4.61 2.32 0.42
N LEU A 76 5.35 1.23 0.24
CA LEU A 76 5.22 0.02 1.08
C LEU A 76 5.64 0.29 2.54
N ASP A 77 6.78 0.95 2.76
CA ASP A 77 7.29 1.29 4.10
C ASP A 77 6.26 2.10 4.91
N THR A 78 5.51 2.99 4.23
CA THR A 78 4.45 3.78 4.86
C THR A 78 3.29 2.92 5.36
N LEU A 79 2.88 1.92 4.58
CA LEU A 79 1.80 1.00 4.94
C LEU A 79 2.26 0.01 6.02
N GLU A 80 3.47 -0.55 5.90
CA GLU A 80 4.06 -1.45 6.91
C GLU A 80 4.18 -0.80 8.28
N LYS A 81 4.57 0.48 8.33
CA LYS A 81 4.60 1.26 9.58
C LYS A 81 3.21 1.40 10.20
N LYS A 82 2.18 1.65 9.39
CA LYS A 82 0.78 1.76 9.89
C LYS A 82 0.27 0.42 10.39
N LEU A 83 0.59 -0.67 9.69
CA LEU A 83 0.23 -2.02 10.10
C LEU A 83 0.94 -2.42 11.41
N SER A 84 2.21 -2.03 11.58
CA SER A 84 2.94 -2.26 12.84
C SER A 84 2.29 -1.55 14.03
N LEU A 85 1.88 -0.28 13.85
CA LEU A 85 1.15 0.47 14.88
C LEU A 85 -0.20 -0.18 15.23
N LEU A 86 -0.90 -0.75 14.24
CA LEU A 86 -2.11 -1.56 14.46
C LEU A 86 -1.78 -2.75 15.36
N HIS A 87 -0.80 -3.58 14.99
CA HIS A 87 -0.42 -4.78 15.76
C HIS A 87 0.02 -4.44 17.19
N GLU A 88 0.79 -3.37 17.39
CA GLU A 88 1.19 -2.89 18.72
C GLU A 88 -0.02 -2.52 19.59
N ALA A 89 -1.02 -1.83 19.01
CA ALA A 89 -2.23 -1.45 19.73
C ALA A 89 -3.09 -2.66 20.15
N TYR A 90 -3.04 -3.77 19.41
CA TYR A 90 -3.72 -5.02 19.75
C TYR A 90 -2.94 -5.91 20.72
N THR A 91 -1.61 -5.93 20.63
CA THR A 91 -0.74 -6.83 21.44
C THR A 91 -0.42 -6.25 22.82
N ASN A 92 -0.41 -4.92 22.98
CA ASN A 92 -0.18 -4.24 24.27
C ASN A 92 -1.46 -4.09 25.13
N LYS A 93 -2.49 -4.91 24.89
CA LYS A 93 -3.73 -4.94 25.68
C LYS A 93 -3.76 -6.08 26.69
#